data_AF-A0A9P7ETE5-F1
#
_entry.id   AF-A0A9P7ETE5-F1
#
_cell.length_a   1.000
_cell.length_b   1.000
_cell.length_c   1.000
_cell.angle_alpha   90.00
_cell.angle_beta   90.00
_cell.angle_gamma   90.00
#
_symmetry.space_group_name_H-M   'P 1'
#
loop_
_entity.id
_entity.type
_entity.pdbx_description
1 polymer ?
#
loop_
_entity_poly.entity_id
_entity_poly.type
_entity_poly.pdbx_seq_one_letter_code
_entity_poly.pdbx_strand_id
1 'polypeptide(L)'
;MAELVRDYYESLQHEGLNTTTGRQPAIEKILDTIQTQLSPDNKQELETNLSKDNINEVLNLLSNGKAPGMDGLPYEFWKWVNEKSKSLSEKDQEDEPFNLIECLTAVFNDVEVYEIVPNMCFAD
;
A
#
# COMPACT_ATOMS: atom_id res chain seq x y z
N MET A 1 13.28 40.97 -23.94
CA MET A 1 13.16 40.99 -22.47
C MET A 1 12.43 39.75 -21.96
N ALA A 2 11.18 39.51 -22.36
CA ALA A 2 10.44 38.30 -21.98
C ALA A 2 11.15 36.98 -22.37
N GLU A 3 11.75 36.92 -23.56
CA GLU A 3 12.48 35.73 -24.02
C GLU A 3 13.75 35.46 -23.20
N LEU A 4 14.48 36.50 -22.82
CA LEU A 4 15.71 36.38 -22.04
C LEU A 4 15.43 35.89 -20.61
N VAL A 5 14.27 36.25 -20.06
CA VAL A 5 13.78 35.76 -18.77
C VAL A 5 13.28 34.31 -18.88
N ARG A 6 12.55 33.98 -19.96
CA ARG A 6 12.11 32.59 -20.24
C ARG A 6 13.31 31.66 -20.32
N ASP A 7 14.29 31.99 -21.17
CA ASP A 7 15.44 31.13 -21.43
C ASP A 7 16.29 30.94 -20.16
N TYR A 8 16.39 31.98 -19.31
CA TYR A 8 17.02 31.87 -17.99
C TYR A 8 16.29 30.87 -17.07
N TYR A 9 14.98 31.00 -16.89
CA TYR A 9 14.22 30.09 -16.03
C TYR A 9 14.10 28.67 -16.59
N GLU A 10 14.13 28.51 -17.91
CA GLU A 10 14.13 27.20 -18.58
C GLU A 10 15.48 26.49 -18.38
N SER A 11 16.60 27.23 -18.49
CA SER A 11 17.92 26.68 -18.16
C SER A 11 18.05 26.31 -16.68
N LEU A 12 17.47 27.11 -15.77
CA LEU A 12 17.51 26.87 -14.33
C LEU A 12 16.75 25.58 -13.92
N GLN A 13 15.69 25.24 -14.66
CA GLN A 13 14.91 24.00 -14.41
C GLN A 13 15.70 22.73 -14.75
N HIS A 14 16.70 22.84 -15.61
CA HIS A 14 17.55 21.72 -16.00
C HIS A 14 18.91 21.73 -15.28
N GLU A 15 19.24 22.81 -14.56
CA GLU A 15 20.49 22.94 -13.82
C GLU A 15 20.48 22.02 -12.59
N GLY A 16 21.46 21.11 -12.51
CA GLY A 16 21.56 20.13 -11.42
C GLY A 16 20.68 18.88 -11.58
N LEU A 17 19.91 18.77 -12.66
CA LEU A 17 19.28 17.49 -13.01
C LEU A 17 20.36 16.50 -13.44
N ASN A 18 20.50 15.40 -12.70
CA ASN A 18 21.35 14.29 -13.11
C ASN A 18 20.81 13.71 -14.42
N THR A 19 21.66 13.63 -15.45
CA THR A 19 21.33 12.93 -16.69
C THR A 19 20.94 11.49 -16.37
N THR A 20 19.85 10.99 -16.96
CA THR A 20 19.35 9.61 -16.80
C THR A 20 20.45 8.55 -16.98
N THR A 21 21.46 8.84 -17.79
CA THR A 21 22.64 8.00 -18.07
C THR A 21 23.47 7.64 -16.84
N GLY A 22 23.47 8.48 -15.79
CA GLY A 22 24.22 8.24 -14.54
C GLY A 22 23.37 7.70 -13.38
N ARG A 23 22.04 7.64 -13.54
CA ARG A 23 21.11 7.29 -12.48
C ARG A 23 21.25 5.82 -12.06
N GLN A 24 21.24 4.92 -13.04
CA GLN A 24 21.27 3.48 -12.78
C GLN A 24 22.59 3.03 -12.11
N PRO A 25 23.78 3.46 -12.58
CA PRO A 25 25.04 3.15 -11.88
C PRO A 25 25.12 3.76 -10.47
N ALA A 26 24.51 4.93 -10.25
CA ALA A 26 24.47 5.55 -8.92
C ALA A 26 23.57 4.79 -7.95
N ILE A 27 22.42 4.27 -8.44
CA ILE A 27 21.53 3.40 -7.67
C ILE A 27 22.27 2.12 -7.27
N GLU A 28 22.89 1.43 -8.24
CA GLU A 28 23.65 0.19 -7.98
C GLU A 28 24.77 0.42 -6.96
N LYS A 29 25.54 1.51 -7.11
CA LYS A 29 26.58 1.88 -6.16
C LYS A 29 26.05 2.09 -4.74
N ILE A 30 24.87 2.70 -4.59
CA ILE A 30 24.25 2.92 -3.28
C ILE A 30 23.74 1.59 -2.72
N LEU A 31 23.08 0.76 -3.54
CA LEU A 31 22.60 -0.55 -3.11
C LEU A 31 23.75 -1.45 -2.60
N ASP A 32 24.91 -1.42 -3.27
CA ASP A 32 26.12 -2.13 -2.84
C ASP A 32 26.67 -1.66 -1.47
N THR A 33 26.34 -0.43 -1.03
CA THR A 33 26.74 0.06 0.29
C THR A 33 25.84 -0.42 1.42
N ILE A 34 24.66 -0.98 1.11
CA ILE A 34 23.71 -1.47 2.11
C ILE A 34 24.16 -2.85 2.59
N GLN A 35 24.85 -2.88 3.74
CA GLN A 35 25.33 -4.12 4.36
C GLN A 35 24.31 -4.75 5.31
N THR A 36 23.30 -3.98 5.74
CA THR A 36 22.27 -4.46 6.66
C THR A 36 21.25 -5.30 5.89
N GLN A 37 21.13 -6.57 6.29
CA GLN A 37 20.12 -7.49 5.80
C GLN A 37 19.11 -7.78 6.91
N LEU A 38 17.90 -8.17 6.53
CA LEU A 38 16.91 -8.68 7.48
C LEU A 38 17.49 -9.93 8.18
N SER A 39 17.23 -10.05 9.48
CA SER A 39 17.50 -11.31 10.18
C SER A 39 16.66 -12.43 9.54
N PRO A 40 17.09 -13.69 9.63
CA PRO A 40 16.29 -14.83 9.17
C PRO A 40 14.86 -14.81 9.75
N ASP A 41 14.72 -14.45 11.02
CA ASP A 41 13.43 -14.38 11.71
C ASP A 41 12.53 -13.30 11.10
N ASN A 42 13.04 -12.08 10.89
CA ASN A 42 12.25 -11.00 10.29
C ASN A 42 11.89 -11.32 8.83
N LYS A 43 12.78 -12.01 8.11
CA LYS A 43 12.51 -12.44 6.74
C LYS A 43 11.36 -13.45 6.72
N GLN A 44 11.39 -14.43 7.62
CA GLN A 44 10.31 -15.41 7.74
C GLN A 44 8.98 -14.77 8.13
N GLU A 45 9.00 -13.77 9.03
CA GLU A 45 7.80 -13.02 9.40
C GLU A 45 7.18 -12.29 8.21
N LEU A 46 8.00 -11.63 7.39
CA LEU A 46 7.55 -10.93 6.18
C LEU A 46 7.11 -11.85 5.04
N GLU A 47 7.58 -13.10 5.03
CA GLU A 47 7.15 -14.15 4.07
C GLU A 47 5.84 -14.83 4.51
N THR A 48 5.35 -14.55 5.73
CA THR A 48 4.16 -15.19 6.27
C THR A 48 2.90 -14.44 5.84
N ASN A 49 1.97 -15.14 5.19
CA ASN A 49 0.67 -14.60 4.81
C ASN A 49 -0.07 -13.98 6.00
N LEU A 50 -0.88 -12.97 5.72
CA LEU A 50 -1.67 -12.26 6.72
C LEU A 50 -2.67 -13.19 7.40
N SER A 51 -2.71 -13.11 8.73
CA SER A 51 -3.72 -13.76 9.55
C SER A 51 -4.96 -12.88 9.75
N LYS A 52 -6.06 -13.47 10.19
CA LYS A 52 -7.28 -12.74 10.59
C LYS A 52 -7.00 -11.76 11.75
N ASP A 53 -6.07 -12.11 12.64
CA ASP A 53 -5.72 -11.26 13.78
C ASP A 53 -4.97 -10.01 13.33
N ASN A 54 -4.10 -10.12 12.31
CA ASN A 54 -3.44 -8.94 11.72
C ASN A 54 -4.47 -7.95 11.16
N ILE A 55 -5.47 -8.44 10.41
CA ILE A 55 -6.52 -7.58 9.84
C ILE A 55 -7.38 -6.94 10.95
N ASN A 56 -7.73 -7.71 11.99
CA ASN A 56 -8.46 -7.19 13.14
C ASN A 56 -7.69 -6.09 13.88
N GLU A 57 -6.39 -6.32 14.13
CA GLU A 57 -5.52 -5.35 14.79
C GLU A 57 -5.42 -4.06 13.97
N VAL A 58 -5.16 -4.17 12.67
CA VAL A 58 -5.07 -3.01 11.77
C VAL A 58 -6.37 -2.21 11.79
N LEU A 59 -7.53 -2.86 11.66
CA LEU A 59 -8.82 -2.18 11.70
C LEU A 59 -9.03 -1.40 13.02
N ASN A 60 -8.57 -1.93 14.15
CA ASN A 60 -8.65 -1.24 15.44
C ASN A 60 -7.71 -0.02 15.52
N LEU A 61 -6.53 -0.11 14.90
CA LEU A 61 -5.52 0.95 14.88
C LEU A 61 -5.83 2.10 13.91
N LEU A 62 -6.73 1.89 12.94
CA LEU A 62 -7.13 2.95 12.01
C LEU A 62 -7.62 4.19 12.77
N SER A 63 -7.14 5.37 12.38
CA SER A 63 -7.51 6.61 13.07
C SER A 63 -8.84 7.17 12.56
N ASN A 64 -9.65 7.71 13.47
CA ASN A 64 -10.90 8.38 13.11
C ASN A 64 -10.64 9.84 12.68
N GLY A 65 -11.52 10.40 11.86
CA GLY A 65 -11.51 11.81 11.44
C GLY A 65 -10.45 12.15 10.39
N LYS A 66 -9.87 11.15 9.72
CA LYS A 66 -9.00 11.38 8.57
C LYS A 66 -9.83 11.61 7.31
N ALA A 67 -9.27 12.38 6.39
CA ALA A 67 -9.87 12.55 5.07
C ALA A 67 -9.95 11.18 4.38
N PRO A 68 -11.07 10.85 3.73
CA PRO A 68 -11.22 9.60 3.00
C PRO A 68 -10.28 9.55 1.78
N GLY A 69 -10.03 8.33 1.30
CA GLY A 69 -9.23 8.09 0.10
C GLY A 69 -9.97 8.48 -1.19
N MET A 70 -9.44 8.01 -2.33
CA MET A 70 -10.02 8.26 -3.66
C MET A 70 -11.43 7.67 -3.83
N ASP A 71 -11.77 6.64 -3.04
CA ASP A 71 -13.07 6.01 -2.99
C ASP A 71 -14.12 6.81 -2.18
N GLY A 72 -13.69 7.84 -1.43
CA GLY A 72 -14.56 8.62 -0.58
C GLY A 72 -15.02 7.91 0.70
N LEU A 73 -14.53 6.69 0.98
CA LEU A 73 -14.93 5.91 2.15
C LEU A 73 -13.99 6.21 3.34
N PRO A 74 -14.51 6.71 4.47
CA PRO A 74 -13.69 6.94 5.66
C PRO A 74 -13.41 5.63 6.40
N TYR A 75 -12.39 5.58 7.24
CA TYR A 75 -12.05 4.37 8.01
C TYR A 75 -13.18 3.93 8.96
N GLU A 76 -13.99 4.87 9.44
CA GLU A 76 -15.17 4.61 10.26
C GLU A 76 -16.21 3.77 9.54
N PHE A 77 -16.31 3.87 8.21
CA PHE A 77 -17.19 3.01 7.42
C PHE A 77 -16.77 1.55 7.56
N TRP A 78 -15.49 1.25 7.36
CA TRP A 78 -14.96 -0.11 7.45
C TRP A 78 -15.07 -0.70 8.86
N LYS A 79 -14.80 0.12 9.89
CA LYS A 79 -15.06 -0.26 11.29
C LYS A 79 -16.53 -0.56 11.53
N TRP A 80 -17.43 0.27 11.01
CA TRP A 80 -18.87 0.07 11.15
C TRP A 80 -19.35 -1.21 10.46
N VAL A 81 -18.86 -1.52 9.25
CA VAL A 81 -19.17 -2.78 8.54
C VAL A 81 -18.73 -3.98 9.38
N ASN A 82 -17.51 -3.95 9.94
CA ASN A 82 -17.01 -5.02 10.81
C ASN A 82 -17.95 -5.24 12.02
N GLU A 83 -18.29 -4.19 12.73
CA GLU A 83 -19.19 -4.28 13.90
C GLU A 83 -20.59 -4.77 13.50
N LYS A 84 -21.09 -4.32 12.34
CA LYS A 84 -22.40 -4.75 11.83
C LYS A 84 -22.39 -6.24 11.49
N SER A 85 -21.33 -6.76 10.86
CA SER A 85 -21.20 -8.18 10.56
C SER A 85 -21.25 -9.08 11.80
N LYS A 86 -20.61 -8.65 12.90
CA LYS A 86 -20.65 -9.37 14.19
C LYS A 86 -22.05 -9.37 14.82
N SER A 87 -22.83 -8.31 14.61
CA SER A 87 -24.17 -8.16 15.22
C SER A 87 -25.28 -8.94 14.50
N LEU A 88 -25.06 -9.32 13.24
CA LEU A 88 -26.05 -10.01 12.40
C LEU A 88 -26.06 -11.53 12.59
N SER A 89 -24.92 -12.12 13.01
CA SER A 89 -24.77 -13.57 13.21
C SER A 89 -25.65 -14.16 14.30
N GLU A 90 -26.19 -13.34 15.21
CA GLU A 90 -26.98 -13.81 16.35
C GLU A 90 -28.50 -13.84 16.11
N LYS A 91 -29.03 -13.18 15.07
CA LYS A 91 -30.47 -12.88 14.97
C LYS A 91 -31.21 -13.46 13.77
N ASP A 92 -30.55 -13.74 12.65
CA ASP A 92 -31.20 -14.21 11.42
C ASP A 92 -30.50 -15.48 10.92
N GLN A 93 -31.10 -16.66 11.16
CA GLN A 93 -30.50 -17.99 10.95
C GLN A 93 -30.69 -18.58 9.53
N GLU A 94 -31.01 -17.77 8.51
CA GLU A 94 -31.26 -18.30 7.16
C GLU A 94 -30.05 -18.25 6.22
N ASP A 95 -29.10 -17.32 6.43
CA ASP A 95 -27.88 -17.19 5.61
C ASP A 95 -26.64 -16.91 6.47
N GLU A 96 -25.46 -17.32 5.99
CA GLU A 96 -24.18 -17.01 6.62
C GLU A 96 -23.91 -15.49 6.52
N PRO A 97 -23.75 -14.78 7.64
CA PRO A 97 -23.55 -13.34 7.62
C PRO A 97 -22.21 -12.98 6.99
N PHE A 98 -22.18 -11.92 6.20
CA PHE A 98 -20.95 -11.43 5.56
C PHE A 98 -19.85 -11.17 6.60
N ASN A 99 -18.68 -11.80 6.43
CA ASN A 99 -17.53 -11.63 7.32
C ASN A 99 -16.45 -10.77 6.67
N LEU A 100 -16.34 -9.51 7.11
CA LEU A 100 -15.38 -8.56 6.55
C LEU A 100 -13.93 -9.00 6.75
N ILE A 101 -13.59 -9.56 7.92
CA ILE A 101 -12.23 -9.97 8.23
C ILE A 101 -11.79 -11.09 7.30
N GLU A 102 -12.65 -12.10 7.10
CA GLU A 102 -12.38 -13.20 6.19
C GLU A 102 -12.23 -12.73 4.75
N CYS A 103 -13.11 -11.82 4.31
CA CYS A 103 -13.04 -11.23 2.99
C CYS A 103 -11.70 -10.52 2.75
N LEU A 104 -11.30 -9.62 3.66
CA LEU A 104 -10.05 -8.87 3.54
C LEU A 104 -8.83 -9.78 3.62
N THR A 105 -8.78 -10.72 4.57
CA THR A 105 -7.69 -11.69 4.67
C THR A 105 -7.54 -12.51 3.38
N ALA A 106 -8.66 -12.97 2.80
CA ALA A 106 -8.63 -13.71 1.54
C ALA A 106 -8.11 -12.86 0.39
N VAL A 107 -8.61 -11.62 0.22
CA VAL A 107 -8.21 -10.73 -0.87
C VAL A 107 -6.73 -10.36 -0.77
N PHE A 108 -6.21 -9.98 0.40
CA PHE A 108 -4.80 -9.61 0.52
C PHE A 108 -3.87 -10.80 0.27
N ASN A 109 -4.20 -11.98 0.81
CA ASN A 109 -3.41 -13.18 0.57
C ASN A 109 -3.49 -13.65 -0.88
N ASP A 110 -4.60 -13.43 -1.57
CA ASP A 110 -4.74 -13.71 -3.01
C ASP A 110 -3.79 -12.81 -3.83
N VAL A 111 -3.75 -11.51 -3.50
CA VAL A 111 -2.83 -10.54 -4.14
C VAL A 111 -1.36 -10.94 -3.90
N GLU A 112 -1.00 -11.37 -2.69
CA GLU A 112 0.38 -11.80 -2.41
C GLU A 112 0.77 -13.08 -3.14
N VAL A 113 -0.15 -14.05 -3.28
CA VAL A 113 0.16 -15.35 -3.88
C VAL A 113 0.19 -15.29 -5.41
N TYR A 114 -0.74 -14.57 -6.02
CA TYR A 114 -0.91 -14.58 -7.48
C TYR A 114 -0.23 -13.41 -8.19
N GLU A 115 0.33 -12.46 -7.42
CA GLU A 115 0.99 -11.25 -7.89
C GLU A 115 0.17 -10.44 -8.92
N ILE A 116 0.73 -9.32 -9.35
CA ILE A 116 0.23 -8.57 -10.49
C ILE A 116 0.70 -9.29 -11.77
N VAL A 117 -0.24 -9.72 -12.61
CA VAL A 117 0.03 -10.40 -13.89
C VAL A 117 1.17 -9.67 -14.65
N PRO A 118 2.16 -10.38 -15.22
CA PRO A 118 3.21 -9.76 -16.03
C PRO A 118 2.58 -8.88 -17.12
N ASN A 119 2.93 -7.58 -17.14
CA ASN A 119 2.38 -6.50 -17.98
C ASN A 119 1.11 -5.78 -17.47
N MET A 120 0.65 -6.00 -16.24
CA MET A 120 -0.39 -5.14 -15.67
C MET A 120 0.24 -3.83 -15.19
N CYS A 121 -0.12 -2.75 -15.89
CA CYS A 121 0.29 -1.39 -15.62
C CYS A 121 -0.49 -0.86 -14.41
N PHE A 122 -0.12 -1.28 -13.19
CA PHE A 122 -0.68 -0.70 -11.96
C PHE A 122 0.08 0.57 -11.53
N ALA A 123 1.31 0.75 -12.03
CA ALA A 123 2.25 1.78 -11.57
C ALA A 123 3.03 2.50 -12.70
N ASP A 124 2.51 2.57 -13.93
CA ASP A 124 2.96 3.62 -14.88
C ASP A 124 2.02 4.84 -14.85
#